data_AF-A0A6F9CNU1-F1
#
_entry.id   AF-A0A6F9CNU1-F1
#
_cell.length_a   1.000
_cell.length_b   1.000
_cell.length_c   1.000
_cell.angle_alpha   90.00
_cell.angle_beta   90.00
_cell.angle_gamma   90.00
#
_symmetry.space_group_name_H-M   'P 1'
#
loop_
_entity.id
_entity.type
_entity.pdbx_description
1 polymer ?
#
loop_
_entity_poly.entity_id
_entity_poly.type
_entity_poly.pdbx_seq_one_letter_code
_entity_poly.pdbx_strand_id
1 'polypeptide(L)'
;LLPPQQTSRPTFFARKFEASVNQEIVTQLDSFLFGPYPQDTPGLQSYWENVYDETDSVVSLSDSQLTHYHAFTRMGLSRASMSLQGHADDDSCRYISRGHPVSVHLYFLSDVFQGYLVRQYASNLATSQLETLETWVGTDWDAKERIFRNFGSLLGPMEEPVAMQRWGRGQNITVTVVWVDPTNVIAATYDILVDGGAEYTHYRPPLTLPLRPEDTVKFHNGPVHNSYMEQSFHGLNPILNLPVHLGQVEEAEFNASLTGAELQSWVDRLLAGVWSAADVCSQGPSSCPVMQRCRETGWSALSPDLKSDLGPPRGNGRIRKMEEVDTTPPSERKTEEVDTTPPSERKMEEVDTTPPS
;
A
#
# COMPACT_ATOMS: atom_id res chain seq x y z
N LEU A 1 12.71 -23.83 37.75
CA LEU A 1 12.03 -24.75 36.81
C LEU A 1 10.54 -24.46 36.86
N LEU A 2 9.96 -23.92 35.79
CA LEU A 2 8.50 -23.84 35.66
C LEU A 2 7.96 -25.27 35.49
N PRO A 3 6.80 -25.62 36.08
CA PRO A 3 6.23 -26.95 35.92
C PRO A 3 5.84 -27.18 34.45
N PRO A 4 5.91 -28.44 33.94
CA PRO A 4 5.48 -28.75 32.59
C PRO A 4 4.00 -28.39 32.44
N GLN A 5 3.69 -27.55 31.45
CA GLN A 5 2.33 -27.11 31.18
C GLN A 5 1.51 -28.31 30.73
N GLN A 6 0.60 -28.76 31.59
CA GLN A 6 -0.21 -29.95 31.36
C GLN A 6 -1.21 -29.66 30.23
N THR A 7 -0.89 -30.13 29.02
CA THR A 7 -1.74 -29.91 27.83
C THR A 7 -3.06 -30.66 28.00
N SER A 8 -4.15 -29.92 28.19
CA SER A 8 -5.47 -30.48 28.52
C SER A 8 -6.07 -31.33 27.40
N ARG A 9 -5.59 -31.15 26.15
CA ARG A 9 -5.94 -31.94 24.97
C ARG A 9 -4.85 -31.78 23.89
N PRO A 10 -4.53 -32.81 23.09
CA PRO A 10 -3.68 -32.64 21.92
C PRO A 10 -4.36 -31.78 20.84
N THR A 11 -3.66 -30.75 20.36
CA THR A 11 -4.11 -29.81 19.32
C THR A 11 -3.00 -29.56 18.32
N PHE A 12 -3.29 -29.69 17.02
CA PHE A 12 -2.28 -29.62 15.95
C PHE A 12 -2.47 -28.44 14.99
N PHE A 13 -3.60 -27.74 15.06
CA PHE A 13 -3.95 -26.62 14.18
C PHE A 13 -4.72 -25.57 14.97
N ALA A 14 -4.62 -24.31 14.55
CA ALA A 14 -5.34 -23.17 15.10
C ALA A 14 -5.90 -22.28 13.96
N ARG A 15 -6.89 -21.45 14.27
CA ARG A 15 -7.49 -20.44 13.37
C ARG A 15 -8.14 -19.34 14.21
N LYS A 16 -8.27 -18.10 13.72
CA LYS A 16 -7.89 -17.59 12.39
C LYS A 16 -6.54 -16.86 12.44
N PHE A 17 -5.84 -16.83 11.30
CA PHE A 17 -4.66 -15.99 11.07
C PHE A 17 -4.91 -15.18 9.80
N GLU A 18 -4.70 -13.87 9.84
CA GLU A 18 -4.93 -12.93 8.72
C GLU A 18 -3.74 -11.94 8.72
N ALA A 19 -2.87 -12.01 7.71
CA ALA A 19 -1.61 -11.27 7.70
C ALA A 19 -1.80 -9.75 7.58
N SER A 20 -2.87 -9.30 6.91
CA SER A 20 -3.35 -7.92 6.89
C SER A 20 -3.95 -7.43 8.22
N VAL A 21 -4.04 -8.29 9.25
CA VAL A 21 -4.44 -7.94 10.62
C VAL A 21 -3.25 -8.02 11.59
N ASN A 22 -2.47 -9.10 11.55
CA ASN A 22 -1.21 -9.26 12.29
C ASN A 22 -0.39 -10.39 11.65
N GLN A 23 0.67 -10.04 10.92
CA GLN A 23 1.65 -10.99 10.41
C GLN A 23 2.64 -11.41 11.51
N GLU A 24 2.89 -10.57 12.52
CA GLU A 24 3.87 -10.87 13.58
C GLU A 24 3.63 -12.24 14.23
N ILE A 25 2.39 -12.55 14.66
CA ILE A 25 2.05 -13.84 15.27
C ILE A 25 2.22 -15.03 14.32
N VAL A 26 2.04 -14.82 13.01
CA VAL A 26 2.24 -15.85 11.98
C VAL A 26 3.73 -16.16 11.85
N THR A 27 4.57 -15.13 11.78
CA THR A 27 6.03 -15.25 11.72
C THR A 27 6.61 -15.86 13.00
N GLN A 28 6.09 -15.49 14.18
CA GLN A 28 6.47 -16.12 15.46
C GLN A 28 6.13 -17.61 15.47
N LEU A 29 4.93 -18.00 15.01
CA LEU A 29 4.49 -19.40 14.99
C LEU A 29 5.28 -20.25 13.97
N ASP A 30 5.51 -19.75 12.76
CA ASP A 30 6.35 -20.45 11.76
C ASP A 30 7.79 -20.62 12.27
N SER A 31 8.38 -19.57 12.84
CA SER A 31 9.74 -19.63 13.39
C SER A 31 9.85 -20.58 14.59
N PHE A 32 8.80 -20.69 15.41
CA PHE A 32 8.74 -21.65 16.52
C PHE A 32 8.64 -23.10 16.05
N LEU A 33 7.88 -23.38 14.98
CA LEU A 33 7.69 -24.73 14.45
C LEU A 33 8.84 -25.20 13.54
N PHE A 34 9.48 -24.27 12.83
CA PHE A 34 10.36 -24.56 11.70
C PHE A 34 11.72 -23.84 11.75
N GLY A 35 12.01 -23.09 12.81
CA GLY A 35 13.21 -22.27 12.93
C GLY A 35 13.11 -20.95 12.16
N PRO A 36 13.85 -19.91 12.59
CA PRO A 36 13.83 -18.61 11.92
C PRO A 36 14.41 -18.70 10.50
N TYR A 37 14.05 -17.73 9.67
CA TYR A 37 14.80 -17.43 8.44
C TYR A 37 16.11 -16.70 8.78
N PRO A 38 17.14 -16.73 7.90
CA PRO A 38 18.34 -15.90 8.04
C PRO A 38 17.99 -14.40 8.20
N GLN A 39 18.77 -13.66 8.99
CA GLN A 39 18.45 -12.27 9.36
C GLN A 39 18.28 -11.33 8.14
N ASP A 40 19.09 -11.53 7.08
CA ASP A 40 19.07 -10.70 5.87
C ASP A 40 18.05 -11.19 4.81
N THR A 41 17.10 -12.05 5.17
CA THR A 41 16.06 -12.54 4.25
C THR A 41 15.10 -11.38 3.89
N PRO A 42 15.00 -10.96 2.62
CA PRO A 42 14.07 -9.92 2.21
C PRO A 42 12.61 -10.33 2.40
N GLY A 43 11.72 -9.34 2.58
CA GLY A 43 10.28 -9.53 2.64
C GLY A 43 9.72 -10.09 3.97
N LEU A 44 10.55 -10.49 4.94
CA LEU A 44 10.10 -11.09 6.21
C LEU A 44 9.13 -10.21 7.03
N GLN A 45 9.33 -8.89 7.02
CA GLN A 45 8.47 -7.93 7.71
C GLN A 45 7.39 -7.32 6.81
N SER A 46 7.45 -7.58 5.51
CA SER A 46 6.52 -7.05 4.52
C SER A 46 5.36 -8.01 4.29
N TYR A 47 4.19 -7.48 3.92
CA TYR A 47 3.08 -8.28 3.41
C TYR A 47 2.45 -7.54 2.23
N TRP A 48 2.13 -8.31 1.17
CA TRP A 48 1.50 -7.82 -0.05
C TRP A 48 0.23 -8.62 -0.32
N GLU A 49 -0.89 -7.92 -0.51
CA GLU A 49 -2.20 -8.52 -0.79
C GLU A 49 -2.73 -7.95 -2.11
N ASN A 50 -2.87 -8.77 -3.14
CA ASN A 50 -3.47 -8.33 -4.40
C ASN A 50 -4.96 -8.07 -4.20
N VAL A 51 -5.44 -6.91 -4.63
CA VAL A 51 -6.85 -6.49 -4.56
C VAL A 51 -7.44 -6.18 -5.93
N TYR A 52 -6.66 -6.36 -7.00
CA TYR A 52 -7.06 -6.24 -8.40
C TYR A 52 -5.94 -6.78 -9.31
N ASP A 53 -6.31 -7.53 -10.35
CA ASP A 53 -5.45 -7.92 -11.46
C ASP A 53 -6.19 -7.77 -12.80
N GLU A 54 -5.46 -7.52 -13.90
CA GLU A 54 -6.03 -7.25 -15.21
C GLU A 54 -6.88 -8.42 -15.76
N THR A 55 -6.66 -9.65 -15.26
CA THR A 55 -7.49 -10.81 -15.62
C THR A 55 -8.94 -10.69 -15.18
N ASP A 56 -9.23 -9.94 -14.11
CA ASP A 56 -10.57 -9.81 -13.52
C ASP A 56 -11.42 -8.73 -14.20
N SER A 57 -10.85 -7.99 -15.15
CA SER A 57 -11.42 -6.82 -15.83
C SER A 57 -11.73 -5.64 -14.90
N VAL A 58 -11.59 -4.41 -15.40
CA VAL A 58 -11.95 -3.19 -14.65
C VAL A 58 -13.42 -3.12 -14.23
N VAL A 59 -14.30 -3.92 -14.83
CA VAL A 59 -15.72 -4.04 -14.45
C VAL A 59 -15.90 -4.66 -13.05
N SER A 60 -14.87 -5.32 -12.50
CA SER A 60 -14.85 -5.79 -11.11
C SER A 60 -14.62 -4.68 -10.08
N LEU A 61 -14.13 -3.51 -10.50
CA LEU A 61 -13.85 -2.36 -9.64
C LEU A 61 -15.05 -1.43 -9.53
N SER A 62 -15.20 -0.76 -8.39
CA SER A 62 -16.08 0.40 -8.29
C SER A 62 -15.47 1.62 -9.01
N ASP A 63 -16.33 2.55 -9.44
CA ASP A 63 -15.90 3.84 -10.02
C ASP A 63 -14.96 4.60 -9.07
N SER A 64 -15.20 4.52 -7.75
CA SER A 64 -14.29 5.05 -6.72
C SER A 64 -12.89 4.45 -6.86
N GLN A 65 -12.77 3.12 -6.83
CA GLN A 65 -11.48 2.43 -6.88
C GLN A 65 -10.75 2.72 -8.19
N LEU A 66 -11.44 2.60 -9.32
CA LEU A 66 -10.86 2.85 -10.64
C LEU A 66 -10.35 4.30 -10.74
N THR A 67 -11.13 5.29 -10.28
CA THR A 67 -10.73 6.71 -10.26
C THR A 67 -9.47 6.95 -9.41
N HIS A 68 -9.43 6.38 -8.20
CA HIS A 68 -8.26 6.49 -7.32
C HIS A 68 -7.02 5.83 -7.92
N TYR A 69 -7.12 4.61 -8.45
CA TYR A 69 -5.98 3.90 -9.04
C TYR A 69 -5.43 4.63 -10.29
N HIS A 70 -6.29 5.26 -11.08
CA HIS A 70 -5.86 6.15 -12.17
C HIS A 70 -5.15 7.42 -11.68
N ALA A 71 -5.61 8.02 -10.58
CA ALA A 71 -4.94 9.17 -9.97
C ALA A 71 -3.58 8.79 -9.36
N PHE A 72 -3.50 7.67 -8.64
CA PHE A 72 -2.27 7.12 -8.08
C PHE A 72 -1.21 6.84 -9.15
N THR A 73 -1.63 6.28 -10.29
CA THR A 73 -0.79 6.18 -11.50
C THR A 73 -0.24 7.55 -11.91
N ARG A 74 -1.08 8.58 -12.04
CA ARG A 74 -0.63 9.93 -12.45
C ARG A 74 0.31 10.58 -11.44
N MET A 75 0.11 10.37 -10.14
CA MET A 75 1.05 10.80 -9.10
C MET A 75 2.43 10.16 -9.30
N GLY A 76 2.48 8.86 -9.61
CA GLY A 76 3.73 8.15 -9.95
C GLY A 76 4.44 8.71 -11.17
N LEU A 77 3.70 8.98 -12.25
CA LEU A 77 4.27 9.59 -13.46
C LEU A 77 4.78 11.02 -13.21
N SER A 78 4.05 11.80 -12.39
CA SER A 78 4.49 13.13 -11.94
C SER A 78 5.78 13.02 -11.13
N ARG A 79 5.87 12.09 -10.17
CA ARG A 79 7.08 11.84 -9.38
C ARG A 79 8.26 11.43 -10.26
N ALA A 80 8.05 10.52 -11.22
CA ALA A 80 9.07 10.12 -12.19
C ALA A 80 9.63 11.36 -12.91
N SER A 81 8.77 12.24 -13.42
CA SER A 81 9.20 13.48 -14.10
C SER A 81 9.96 14.45 -13.18
N MET A 82 9.62 14.50 -11.89
CA MET A 82 10.28 15.36 -10.90
C MET A 82 11.59 14.79 -10.34
N SER A 83 11.84 13.49 -10.51
CA SER A 83 13.07 12.83 -10.04
C SER A 83 14.33 13.28 -10.83
N LEU A 84 14.14 13.79 -12.04
CA LEU A 84 15.22 14.25 -12.92
C LEU A 84 15.52 15.74 -12.70
N GLN A 85 16.53 16.02 -11.88
CA GLN A 85 16.89 17.41 -11.55
C GLN A 85 17.66 18.11 -12.70
N GLY A 86 17.38 19.39 -12.88
CA GLY A 86 18.19 20.32 -13.70
C GLY A 86 17.89 20.36 -15.20
N HIS A 87 17.00 19.52 -15.73
CA HIS A 87 16.72 19.43 -17.17
C HIS A 87 15.21 19.55 -17.47
N ALA A 88 14.71 20.78 -17.58
CA ALA A 88 13.29 21.05 -17.78
C ALA A 88 12.74 20.58 -19.15
N ASP A 89 13.62 20.35 -20.13
CA ASP A 89 13.28 19.89 -21.48
C ASP A 89 13.58 18.39 -21.71
N ASP A 90 13.98 17.66 -20.67
CA ASP A 90 14.30 16.23 -20.78
C ASP A 90 13.07 15.34 -20.53
N ASP A 91 12.63 14.69 -21.61
CA ASP A 91 11.47 13.79 -21.64
C ASP A 91 11.81 12.34 -21.24
N SER A 92 13.07 12.02 -20.89
CA SER A 92 13.51 10.64 -20.57
C SER A 92 12.83 10.05 -19.33
N CYS A 93 12.35 10.89 -18.41
CA CYS A 93 11.54 10.48 -17.26
C CYS A 93 10.08 10.97 -17.33
N ARG A 94 9.61 11.42 -18.50
CA ARG A 94 8.20 11.77 -18.73
C ARG A 94 7.46 10.63 -19.41
N TYR A 95 6.20 10.47 -19.02
CA TYR A 95 5.40 9.30 -19.38
C TYR A 95 3.93 9.66 -19.65
N ILE A 96 3.28 8.88 -20.52
CA ILE A 96 1.83 8.87 -20.72
C ILE A 96 1.29 7.49 -20.34
N SER A 97 0.36 7.41 -19.40
CA SER A 97 -0.34 6.18 -19.01
C SER A 97 -1.11 5.57 -20.20
N ARG A 98 -1.05 4.25 -20.35
CA ARG A 98 -1.69 3.50 -21.45
C ARG A 98 -2.68 2.47 -20.91
N GLY A 99 -3.97 2.71 -21.15
CA GLY A 99 -5.05 1.82 -20.71
C GLY A 99 -5.39 2.02 -19.24
N HIS A 100 -5.71 0.92 -18.56
CA HIS A 100 -6.06 0.88 -17.14
C HIS A 100 -4.91 0.27 -16.32
N PRO A 101 -4.97 0.34 -14.96
CA PRO A 101 -4.05 -0.40 -14.11
C PRO A 101 -3.98 -1.88 -14.47
N VAL A 102 -2.79 -2.46 -14.30
CA VAL A 102 -2.46 -3.87 -14.54
C VAL A 102 -2.74 -4.71 -13.31
N SER A 103 -2.37 -4.19 -12.14
CA SER A 103 -2.67 -4.82 -10.85
C SER A 103 -2.55 -3.80 -9.72
N VAL A 104 -3.26 -4.02 -8.63
CA VAL A 104 -3.13 -3.22 -7.40
C VAL A 104 -2.91 -4.13 -6.20
N HIS A 105 -1.90 -3.80 -5.40
CA HIS A 105 -1.61 -4.48 -4.13
C HIS A 105 -1.76 -3.52 -2.95
N LEU A 106 -2.27 -4.03 -1.84
CA LEU A 106 -2.05 -3.42 -0.52
C LEU A 106 -0.63 -3.77 -0.08
N TYR A 107 0.11 -2.79 0.43
CA TYR A 107 1.44 -2.99 1.01
C TYR A 107 1.42 -2.73 2.51
N PHE A 108 1.95 -3.67 3.29
CA PHE A 108 2.15 -3.55 4.72
C PHE A 108 3.62 -3.80 5.06
N LEU A 109 4.13 -3.09 6.07
CA LEU A 109 5.46 -3.27 6.64
C LEU A 109 5.35 -3.25 8.16
N SER A 110 5.82 -4.30 8.82
CA SER A 110 5.74 -4.48 10.28
C SER A 110 4.33 -4.26 10.85
N ASP A 111 3.32 -4.91 10.25
CA ASP A 111 1.89 -4.79 10.58
C ASP A 111 1.29 -3.38 10.46
N VAL A 112 1.98 -2.46 9.77
CA VAL A 112 1.47 -1.12 9.44
C VAL A 112 1.21 -1.03 7.94
N PHE A 113 -0.01 -0.65 7.56
CA PHE A 113 -0.38 -0.35 6.17
C PHE A 113 0.42 0.84 5.64
N GLN A 114 1.09 0.65 4.50
CA GLN A 114 1.97 1.64 3.86
C GLN A 114 1.33 2.32 2.64
N GLY A 115 0.16 1.83 2.19
CA GLY A 115 -0.53 2.34 1.01
C GLY A 115 -0.71 1.30 -0.09
N TYR A 116 -0.92 1.79 -1.32
CA TYR A 116 -1.17 0.98 -2.50
C TYR A 116 0.06 0.91 -3.40
N LEU A 117 0.27 -0.25 -4.03
CA LEU A 117 1.18 -0.42 -5.15
C LEU A 117 0.35 -0.56 -6.42
N VAL A 118 0.41 0.43 -7.30
CA VAL A 118 -0.35 0.46 -8.56
C VAL A 118 0.60 0.20 -9.71
N ARG A 119 0.41 -0.92 -10.40
CA ARG A 119 1.18 -1.29 -11.60
C ARG A 119 0.44 -0.88 -12.86
N GLN A 120 1.15 -0.30 -13.83
CA GLN A 120 0.57 0.35 -15.00
C GLN A 120 1.51 0.26 -16.22
N TYR A 121 0.95 0.07 -17.42
CA TYR A 121 1.67 0.33 -18.68
C TYR A 121 1.73 1.83 -18.98
N ALA A 122 2.92 2.37 -19.28
CA ALA A 122 3.11 3.77 -19.64
C ALA A 122 4.09 3.90 -20.82
N SER A 123 3.82 4.81 -21.76
CA SER A 123 4.76 5.16 -22.83
C SER A 123 5.70 6.25 -22.36
N ASN A 124 7.01 6.01 -22.43
CA ASN A 124 8.03 7.03 -22.26
C ASN A 124 7.96 8.08 -23.39
N LEU A 125 8.12 9.37 -23.08
CA LEU A 125 7.99 10.43 -24.09
C LEU A 125 9.23 10.56 -24.98
N ALA A 126 10.45 10.42 -24.44
CA ALA A 126 11.67 10.54 -25.23
C ALA A 126 11.85 9.38 -26.23
N THR A 127 11.50 8.14 -25.83
CA THR A 127 11.74 6.94 -26.66
C THR A 127 10.49 6.38 -27.32
N SER A 128 9.29 6.82 -26.93
CA SER A 128 7.99 6.18 -27.26
C SER A 128 7.88 4.71 -26.83
N GLN A 129 8.83 4.19 -26.06
CA GLN A 129 8.82 2.81 -25.59
C GLN A 129 7.71 2.60 -24.55
N LEU A 130 7.02 1.46 -24.64
CA LEU A 130 6.10 1.02 -23.59
C LEU A 130 6.90 0.38 -22.45
N GLU A 131 6.72 0.92 -21.25
CA GLU A 131 7.34 0.45 -20.01
C GLU A 131 6.23 0.05 -19.02
N THR A 132 6.50 -0.92 -18.15
CA THR A 132 5.59 -1.30 -17.06
C THR A 132 6.16 -0.73 -15.76
N LEU A 133 5.47 0.27 -15.21
CA LEU A 133 5.87 0.93 -13.98
C LEU A 133 5.00 0.44 -12.82
N GLU A 134 5.56 0.37 -11.61
CA GLU A 134 4.79 0.23 -10.37
C GLU A 134 5.04 1.46 -9.50
N THR A 135 3.98 2.05 -8.97
CA THR A 135 4.01 3.23 -8.11
C THR A 135 3.55 2.86 -6.71
N TRP A 136 4.36 3.18 -5.70
CA TRP A 136 3.92 3.15 -4.31
C TRP A 136 3.31 4.51 -3.95
N VAL A 137 2.02 4.50 -3.58
CA VAL A 137 1.27 5.67 -3.13
C VAL A 137 0.80 5.44 -1.70
N GLY A 138 1.22 6.33 -0.79
CA GLY A 138 0.92 6.29 0.64
C GLY A 138 0.34 7.62 1.13
N THR A 139 -0.14 7.65 2.36
CA THR A 139 -0.53 8.91 3.03
C THR A 139 0.65 9.42 3.85
N ASP A 140 0.89 10.74 3.90
CA ASP A 140 1.94 11.36 4.74
C ASP A 140 1.58 11.36 6.25
N TRP A 141 0.74 10.43 6.71
CA TRP A 141 0.03 10.46 7.99
C TRP A 141 0.53 9.43 9.04
N ASP A 142 0.39 9.79 10.31
CA ASP A 142 0.93 9.11 11.50
C ASP A 142 0.47 7.63 11.64
N ALA A 143 1.44 6.72 11.80
CA ALA A 143 1.30 5.26 11.94
C ALA A 143 0.57 4.78 13.23
N LYS A 144 -0.10 5.69 13.94
CA LYS A 144 -0.72 5.45 15.26
C LYS A 144 -2.16 4.94 15.21
N GLU A 145 -2.90 5.21 14.14
CA GLU A 145 -4.37 5.09 14.10
C GLU A 145 -4.93 3.67 13.92
N ARG A 146 -4.13 2.70 13.44
CA ARG A 146 -4.46 1.25 13.45
C ARG A 146 -5.85 0.84 12.90
N ILE A 147 -6.18 1.41 11.74
CA ILE A 147 -6.93 0.89 10.57
C ILE A 147 -8.42 0.46 10.61
N PHE A 148 -9.11 0.86 9.54
CA PHE A 148 -10.35 0.28 9.00
C PHE A 148 -10.04 -0.76 7.89
N ARG A 149 -11.03 -1.59 7.51
CA ARG A 149 -10.88 -2.62 6.45
C ARG A 149 -10.79 -2.10 5.02
N ASN A 150 -11.30 -0.90 4.73
CA ASN A 150 -10.87 -0.15 3.55
C ASN A 150 -9.55 0.52 3.97
N PHE A 151 -8.43 -0.19 3.80
CA PHE A 151 -7.15 0.17 4.44
C PHE A 151 -6.68 1.60 4.08
N GLY A 152 -6.95 2.06 2.86
CA GLY A 152 -6.75 3.46 2.45
C GLY A 152 -7.98 4.36 2.54
N SER A 153 -9.14 3.84 2.90
CA SER A 153 -10.41 4.60 2.92
C SER A 153 -10.66 5.36 1.61
N LEU A 154 -10.54 4.66 0.47
CA LEU A 154 -10.93 5.20 -0.83
C LEU A 154 -12.45 5.40 -0.83
N LEU A 155 -12.91 6.65 -0.83
CA LEU A 155 -14.33 7.02 -0.76
C LEU A 155 -14.75 7.79 -2.02
N GLY A 156 -15.88 7.42 -2.62
CA GLY A 156 -16.59 8.19 -3.64
C GLY A 156 -17.88 8.85 -3.12
N PRO A 157 -18.56 9.70 -3.94
CA PRO A 157 -19.77 10.41 -3.52
C PRO A 157 -20.95 9.51 -3.13
N MET A 158 -20.97 8.25 -3.60
CA MET A 158 -22.03 7.26 -3.32
C MET A 158 -21.84 6.48 -2.00
N GLU A 159 -20.73 6.69 -1.29
CA GLU A 159 -20.38 5.82 -0.16
C GLU A 159 -20.99 6.31 1.17
N GLU A 160 -21.33 5.36 2.04
CA GLU A 160 -21.87 5.61 3.38
C GLU A 160 -20.75 5.53 4.43
N PRO A 161 -20.13 6.66 4.81
CA PRO A 161 -18.99 6.65 5.73
C PRO A 161 -19.41 6.21 7.14
N VAL A 162 -18.47 5.58 7.85
CA VAL A 162 -18.65 5.14 9.23
C VAL A 162 -17.52 5.71 10.07
N ALA A 163 -17.86 6.52 11.08
CA ALA A 163 -16.86 6.95 12.04
C ALA A 163 -16.72 5.90 13.14
N MET A 164 -15.48 5.55 13.46
CA MET A 164 -15.08 4.68 14.56
C MET A 164 -14.19 5.50 15.49
N GLN A 165 -14.38 5.32 16.80
CA GLN A 165 -13.58 5.97 17.83
C GLN A 165 -12.98 4.90 18.72
N ARG A 166 -11.70 5.04 19.04
CA ARG A 166 -10.97 4.16 19.95
C ARG A 166 -10.79 4.84 21.30
N TRP A 167 -11.05 4.11 22.37
CA TRP A 167 -11.06 4.64 23.73
C TRP A 167 -9.97 3.98 24.60
N GLY A 168 -9.41 4.76 25.52
CA GLY A 168 -8.65 4.24 26.64
C GLY A 168 -9.58 3.89 27.81
N ARG A 169 -9.17 2.95 28.67
CA ARG A 169 -9.92 2.64 29.90
C ARG A 169 -10.03 3.88 30.78
N GLY A 170 -11.22 4.13 31.32
CA GLY A 170 -11.52 5.35 32.06
C GLY A 170 -12.83 5.29 32.84
N GLN A 171 -13.45 6.45 33.01
CA GLN A 171 -14.82 6.57 33.52
C GLN A 171 -15.80 6.65 32.36
N ASN A 172 -17.09 6.43 32.63
CA ASN A 172 -18.13 6.66 31.64
C ASN A 172 -18.17 8.15 31.26
N ILE A 173 -18.16 8.45 29.97
CA ILE A 173 -18.26 9.81 29.43
C ILE A 173 -19.30 9.85 28.31
N THR A 174 -19.91 11.01 28.09
CA THR A 174 -20.69 11.29 26.87
C THR A 174 -19.87 12.23 26.00
N VAL A 175 -19.77 11.96 24.71
CA VAL A 175 -19.18 12.89 23.73
C VAL A 175 -20.16 13.16 22.60
N THR A 176 -20.13 14.39 22.09
CA THR A 176 -20.87 14.80 20.90
C THR A 176 -19.97 14.64 19.67
N VAL A 177 -20.46 13.94 18.65
CA VAL A 177 -19.80 13.82 17.34
C VAL A 177 -20.53 14.72 16.35
N VAL A 178 -19.78 15.52 15.60
CA VAL A 178 -20.29 16.45 14.57
C VAL A 178 -19.62 16.11 13.25
N TRP A 179 -20.42 15.90 12.20
CA TRP A 179 -19.96 15.70 10.83
C TRP A 179 -20.09 17.01 10.06
N VAL A 180 -19.02 17.43 9.39
CA VAL A 180 -18.95 18.71 8.66
C VAL A 180 -18.47 18.44 7.24
N ASP A 181 -19.16 19.01 6.24
CA ASP A 181 -18.79 18.90 4.83
C ASP A 181 -17.68 19.91 4.44
N PRO A 182 -17.04 19.76 3.25
CA PRO A 182 -15.98 20.67 2.78
C PRO A 182 -16.37 22.16 2.64
N THR A 183 -17.66 22.50 2.69
CA THR A 183 -18.19 23.88 2.67
C THR A 183 -18.72 24.35 4.03
N ASN A 184 -18.32 23.69 5.13
CA ASN A 184 -18.72 23.97 6.50
C ASN A 184 -20.22 23.72 6.81
N VAL A 185 -20.92 22.91 6.00
CA VAL A 185 -22.28 22.47 6.32
C VAL A 185 -22.20 21.33 7.34
N ILE A 186 -22.90 21.48 8.48
CA ILE A 186 -23.01 20.42 9.49
C ILE A 186 -24.01 19.38 8.99
N ALA A 187 -23.49 18.21 8.60
CA ALA A 187 -24.25 17.13 7.98
C ALA A 187 -25.00 16.26 9.01
N ALA A 188 -24.42 16.04 10.17
CA ALA A 188 -25.03 15.29 11.28
C ALA A 188 -24.41 15.68 12.63
N THR A 189 -25.19 15.61 13.70
CA THR A 189 -24.72 15.72 15.09
C THR A 189 -25.41 14.69 15.96
N TYR A 190 -24.66 13.96 16.78
CA TYR A 190 -25.20 12.98 17.72
C TYR A 190 -24.30 12.78 18.94
N ASP A 191 -24.90 12.44 20.08
CA ASP A 191 -24.17 12.07 21.30
C ASP A 191 -23.96 10.56 21.36
N ILE A 192 -22.77 10.13 21.82
CA ILE A 192 -22.46 8.74 22.17
C ILE A 192 -22.07 8.65 23.65
N LEU A 193 -22.69 7.71 24.36
CA LEU A 193 -22.25 7.29 25.69
C LEU A 193 -21.13 6.26 25.53
N VAL A 194 -19.99 6.54 26.13
CA VAL A 194 -18.81 5.69 26.15
C VAL A 194 -18.69 5.12 27.56
N ASP A 195 -18.85 3.80 27.69
CA ASP A 195 -18.58 3.11 28.96
C ASP A 195 -17.07 3.11 29.26
N GLY A 196 -16.69 3.21 30.53
CA GLY A 196 -15.27 3.27 30.95
C GLY A 196 -14.45 2.02 30.63
N GLY A 197 -15.11 0.92 30.25
CA GLY A 197 -14.51 -0.31 29.74
C GLY A 197 -14.67 -0.54 28.23
N ALA A 198 -15.31 0.38 27.49
CA ALA A 198 -15.38 0.31 26.04
C ALA A 198 -14.00 0.58 25.43
N GLU A 199 -13.57 -0.24 24.47
CA GLU A 199 -12.32 -0.03 23.73
C GLU A 199 -12.57 0.61 22.36
N TYR A 200 -13.78 0.42 21.79
CA TYR A 200 -14.19 0.93 20.48
C TYR A 200 -15.68 1.28 20.45
N THR A 201 -16.04 2.39 19.79
CA THR A 201 -17.41 2.71 19.38
C THR A 201 -17.43 3.00 17.88
N HIS A 202 -18.57 2.80 17.23
CA HIS A 202 -18.76 3.20 15.84
C HIS A 202 -20.21 3.59 15.57
N TYR A 203 -20.42 4.47 14.59
CA TYR A 203 -21.76 4.85 14.14
C TYR A 203 -21.73 5.22 12.65
N ARG A 204 -22.78 4.81 11.94
CA ARG A 204 -23.08 5.22 10.56
C ARG A 204 -24.23 6.24 10.61
N PRO A 205 -23.99 7.53 10.40
CA PRO A 205 -25.08 8.48 10.24
C PRO A 205 -25.87 8.19 8.96
N PRO A 206 -27.22 8.29 8.98
CA PRO A 206 -28.05 8.08 7.80
C PRO A 206 -28.05 9.34 6.92
N LEU A 207 -26.89 9.63 6.31
CA LEU A 207 -26.71 10.78 5.44
C LEU A 207 -27.44 10.54 4.11
N THR A 208 -28.19 11.54 3.64
CA THR A 208 -28.84 11.50 2.31
C THR A 208 -27.80 11.30 1.22
N LEU A 209 -28.06 10.30 0.35
CA LEU A 209 -27.18 9.93 -0.74
C LEU A 209 -27.61 10.51 -2.11
N PRO A 210 -26.66 10.61 -3.04
CA PRO A 210 -25.23 10.55 -2.74
C PRO A 210 -24.87 11.77 -1.90
N LEU A 211 -23.66 11.79 -1.35
CA LEU A 211 -23.16 12.97 -0.66
C LEU A 211 -23.31 14.21 -1.55
N ARG A 212 -23.34 14.03 -2.90
CA ARG A 212 -23.72 14.96 -3.99
C ARG A 212 -24.29 14.20 -5.27
N PRO A 213 -25.38 14.58 -6.01
CA PRO A 213 -26.35 13.65 -6.63
C PRO A 213 -26.55 13.65 -8.18
N GLU A 214 -25.93 12.75 -8.96
CA GLU A 214 -26.30 12.13 -10.30
C GLU A 214 -26.39 12.88 -11.70
N ASP A 215 -25.42 12.67 -12.62
CA ASP A 215 -24.95 13.49 -13.80
C ASP A 215 -23.77 14.38 -13.37
N THR A 216 -22.70 14.62 -14.14
CA THR A 216 -21.44 15.15 -13.54
C THR A 216 -21.60 16.39 -12.65
N VAL A 217 -22.37 17.39 -13.11
CA VAL A 217 -22.83 18.55 -12.30
C VAL A 217 -23.48 18.07 -11.01
N LYS A 218 -24.53 17.27 -11.17
CA LYS A 218 -25.34 16.72 -10.09
C LYS A 218 -24.45 15.85 -9.16
N PHE A 219 -23.71 14.81 -9.59
CA PHE A 219 -22.82 13.92 -8.79
C PHE A 219 -21.80 14.62 -7.87
N HIS A 220 -21.50 15.89 -8.12
CA HIS A 220 -20.52 16.66 -7.36
C HIS A 220 -21.11 17.93 -6.68
N ASN A 221 -22.45 18.14 -6.71
CA ASN A 221 -23.14 19.34 -6.18
C ASN A 221 -24.19 19.17 -5.03
N GLY A 222 -23.77 18.84 -3.80
CA GLY A 222 -24.59 18.81 -2.55
C GLY A 222 -25.66 17.71 -2.46
N PRO A 223 -26.02 17.14 -1.29
CA PRO A 223 -26.99 16.03 -1.21
C PRO A 223 -28.37 16.43 -1.79
N VAL A 224 -29.20 15.45 -2.15
CA VAL A 224 -30.54 15.73 -2.74
C VAL A 224 -31.34 16.67 -1.81
N HIS A 225 -31.98 17.68 -2.39
CA HIS A 225 -32.67 18.76 -1.66
C HIS A 225 -31.78 19.68 -0.81
N ASN A 226 -30.46 19.67 -1.02
CA ASN A 226 -29.46 20.47 -0.29
C ASN A 226 -29.46 20.22 1.23
N SER A 227 -29.88 19.03 1.68
CA SER A 227 -29.81 18.63 3.09
C SER A 227 -29.30 17.21 3.25
N TYR A 228 -28.43 17.00 4.24
CA TYR A 228 -27.89 15.68 4.58
C TYR A 228 -28.81 14.84 5.47
N MET A 229 -29.77 15.48 6.15
CA MET A 229 -30.75 14.86 7.06
C MET A 229 -32.06 15.66 7.04
N GLU A 230 -33.15 15.11 7.59
CA GLU A 230 -34.39 15.87 7.84
C GLU A 230 -34.20 17.00 8.87
N GLN A 231 -33.28 16.81 9.82
CA GLN A 231 -32.93 17.80 10.84
C GLN A 231 -31.82 18.72 10.35
N SER A 232 -32.01 20.03 10.47
CA SER A 232 -30.99 21.04 10.17
C SER A 232 -30.19 21.44 11.41
N PHE A 233 -28.88 21.67 11.23
CA PHE A 233 -27.93 22.00 12.29
C PHE A 233 -27.31 23.41 12.17
N HIS A 234 -27.78 24.27 11.26
CA HIS A 234 -27.20 25.61 11.02
C HIS A 234 -27.07 26.51 12.27
N GLY A 235 -27.91 26.30 13.28
CA GLY A 235 -27.81 27.01 14.57
C GLY A 235 -26.51 26.75 15.34
N LEU A 236 -25.78 25.66 15.02
CA LEU A 236 -24.50 25.32 15.63
C LEU A 236 -23.31 26.00 14.95
N ASN A 237 -23.43 26.47 13.69
CA ASN A 237 -22.32 27.09 12.95
C ASN A 237 -21.65 28.27 13.69
N PRO A 238 -22.38 29.21 14.33
CA PRO A 238 -21.77 30.29 15.11
C PRO A 238 -21.12 29.81 16.42
N ILE A 239 -21.62 28.71 16.99
CA ILE A 239 -21.13 28.13 18.26
C ILE A 239 -19.82 27.38 18.02
N LEU A 240 -19.72 26.64 16.92
CA LEU A 240 -18.54 25.86 16.52
C LEU A 240 -17.54 26.66 15.69
N ASN A 241 -17.78 27.96 15.45
CA ASN A 241 -16.98 28.84 14.60
C ASN A 241 -16.76 28.26 13.18
N LEU A 242 -17.84 27.79 12.56
CA LEU A 242 -17.89 27.22 11.20
C LEU A 242 -18.59 28.20 10.24
N PRO A 243 -17.94 29.30 9.80
CA PRO A 243 -18.51 30.20 8.82
C PRO A 243 -18.65 29.50 7.46
N VAL A 244 -19.85 29.55 6.87
CA VAL A 244 -20.07 29.16 5.47
C VAL A 244 -19.68 30.34 4.59
N HIS A 245 -18.63 30.20 3.80
CA HIS A 245 -18.15 31.25 2.90
C HIS A 245 -18.77 31.10 1.51
N LEU A 246 -19.48 32.12 1.04
CA LEU A 246 -20.16 32.10 -0.27
C LEU A 246 -19.22 31.70 -1.41
N GLY A 247 -18.01 32.28 -1.47
CA GLY A 247 -17.03 31.94 -2.51
C GLY A 247 -16.56 30.48 -2.50
N GLN A 248 -16.57 29.79 -1.35
CA GLN A 248 -16.27 28.35 -1.29
C GLN A 248 -17.44 27.50 -1.80
N VAL A 249 -18.68 27.97 -1.60
CA VAL A 249 -19.88 27.34 -2.15
C VAL A 249 -19.91 27.52 -3.67
N GLU A 250 -19.71 28.75 -4.16
CA GLU A 250 -19.63 29.06 -5.60
C GLU A 250 -18.50 28.29 -6.31
N GLU A 251 -17.32 28.16 -5.67
CA GLU A 251 -16.23 27.32 -6.19
C GLU A 251 -16.61 25.83 -6.22
N ALA A 252 -17.31 25.33 -5.19
CA ALA A 252 -17.76 23.95 -5.15
C ALA A 252 -18.85 23.65 -6.20
N GLU A 253 -19.79 24.56 -6.43
CA GLU A 253 -20.79 24.50 -7.51
C GLU A 253 -20.13 24.53 -8.90
N PHE A 254 -19.12 25.39 -9.08
CA PHE A 254 -18.33 25.43 -10.32
C PHE A 254 -17.56 24.12 -10.55
N ASN A 255 -16.79 23.67 -9.55
CA ASN A 255 -16.02 22.43 -9.61
C ASN A 255 -16.89 21.21 -9.90
N ALA A 256 -18.14 21.22 -9.42
CA ALA A 256 -19.08 20.14 -9.70
C ALA A 256 -19.39 19.98 -11.19
N SER A 257 -19.43 21.09 -11.94
CA SER A 257 -19.70 21.09 -13.38
C SER A 257 -18.54 20.60 -14.26
N LEU A 258 -17.34 20.44 -13.71
CA LEU A 258 -16.15 20.07 -14.47
C LEU A 258 -16.26 18.67 -15.07
N THR A 259 -15.70 18.51 -16.26
CA THR A 259 -15.59 17.22 -16.96
C THR A 259 -14.19 17.04 -17.58
N GLY A 260 -13.88 15.83 -18.05
CA GLY A 260 -12.65 15.55 -18.79
C GLY A 260 -11.38 15.93 -18.02
N ALA A 261 -10.46 16.65 -18.69
CA ALA A 261 -9.17 17.02 -18.13
C ALA A 261 -9.26 17.99 -16.94
N GLU A 262 -10.27 18.85 -16.88
CA GLU A 262 -10.44 19.81 -15.79
C GLU A 262 -10.89 19.11 -14.50
N LEU A 263 -11.86 18.19 -14.62
CA LEU A 263 -12.27 17.30 -13.53
C LEU A 263 -11.11 16.43 -13.06
N GLN A 264 -10.37 15.82 -13.98
CA GLN A 264 -9.20 15.01 -13.65
C GLN A 264 -8.17 15.82 -12.85
N SER A 265 -7.89 17.07 -13.28
CA SER A 265 -6.97 17.98 -12.61
C SER A 265 -7.47 18.40 -11.22
N TRP A 266 -8.78 18.56 -11.02
CA TRP A 266 -9.38 18.81 -9.71
C TRP A 266 -9.24 17.59 -8.78
N VAL A 267 -9.56 16.39 -9.24
CA VAL A 267 -9.38 15.12 -8.50
C VAL A 267 -7.91 14.92 -8.12
N ASP A 268 -6.98 15.15 -9.04
CA ASP A 268 -5.54 15.03 -8.79
C ASP A 268 -5.08 16.01 -7.69
N ARG A 269 -5.58 17.26 -7.69
CA ARG A 269 -5.31 18.24 -6.62
C ARG A 269 -5.89 17.83 -5.26
N LEU A 270 -7.11 17.32 -5.23
CA LEU A 270 -7.76 16.86 -3.99
C LEU A 270 -6.97 15.70 -3.37
N LEU A 271 -6.64 14.69 -4.18
CA LEU A 271 -5.91 13.52 -3.70
C LEU A 271 -4.47 13.87 -3.30
N ALA A 272 -3.80 14.79 -3.99
CA ALA A 272 -2.47 15.25 -3.60
C ALA A 272 -2.41 15.99 -2.24
N GLY A 273 -3.56 16.35 -1.65
CA GLY A 273 -3.64 16.89 -0.30
C GLY A 273 -3.65 15.84 0.82
N VAL A 274 -3.78 14.55 0.48
CA VAL A 274 -3.90 13.43 1.44
C VAL A 274 -3.06 12.19 1.06
N TRP A 275 -2.71 12.04 -0.21
CA TRP A 275 -1.89 10.97 -0.77
C TRP A 275 -0.65 11.55 -1.47
N SER A 276 0.48 10.87 -1.31
CA SER A 276 1.74 11.18 -2.00
C SER A 276 2.28 9.92 -2.70
N ALA A 277 2.87 10.10 -3.90
CA ALA A 277 3.67 9.03 -4.49
C ALA A 277 4.98 8.93 -3.69
N ALA A 278 5.10 7.88 -2.88
CA ALA A 278 6.25 7.61 -2.03
C ALA A 278 7.44 7.14 -2.87
N ASP A 279 7.21 6.28 -3.89
CA ASP A 279 8.23 5.91 -4.86
C ASP A 279 7.68 5.34 -6.18
N VAL A 280 8.53 5.18 -7.20
CA VAL A 280 8.18 4.58 -8.50
C VAL A 280 9.34 3.75 -9.06
N CYS A 281 9.03 2.59 -9.64
CA CYS A 281 9.99 1.65 -10.22
C CYS A 281 9.53 1.12 -11.58
N SER A 282 10.44 0.54 -12.36
CA SER A 282 10.12 -0.20 -13.59
C SER A 282 10.29 -1.71 -13.40
N GLN A 283 9.33 -2.50 -13.89
CA GLN A 283 9.42 -3.96 -13.94
C GLN A 283 10.47 -4.44 -14.97
N GLY A 284 10.73 -3.65 -16.01
CA GLY A 284 11.61 -3.98 -17.12
C GLY A 284 12.80 -3.02 -17.27
N PRO A 285 13.46 -3.01 -18.44
CA PRO A 285 14.30 -1.89 -18.85
C PRO A 285 13.50 -0.58 -18.83
N SER A 286 14.16 0.53 -18.47
CA SER A 286 13.55 1.85 -18.48
C SER A 286 14.45 2.85 -19.21
N SER A 287 13.83 3.79 -19.91
CA SER A 287 14.48 4.91 -20.58
C SER A 287 14.85 6.03 -19.59
N CYS A 288 14.22 6.07 -18.42
CA CYS A 288 14.49 7.05 -17.36
C CYS A 288 15.74 6.63 -16.57
N PRO A 289 16.84 7.42 -16.61
CA PRO A 289 18.15 6.99 -16.08
C PRO A 289 18.21 6.83 -14.56
N VAL A 290 17.23 7.41 -13.84
CA VAL A 290 17.11 7.34 -12.37
C VAL A 290 16.07 6.33 -11.88
N MET A 291 15.37 5.65 -12.79
CA MET A 291 14.31 4.68 -12.46
C MET A 291 14.91 3.38 -11.92
N GLN A 292 14.57 3.02 -10.68
CA GLN A 292 14.98 1.74 -10.10
C GLN A 292 14.20 0.57 -10.69
N ARG A 293 14.80 -0.62 -10.68
CA ARG A 293 14.10 -1.87 -11.04
C ARG A 293 13.27 -2.34 -9.86
N CYS A 294 12.00 -2.64 -10.09
CA CYS A 294 11.05 -3.02 -9.02
C CYS A 294 11.56 -4.17 -8.15
N ARG A 295 12.12 -5.24 -8.76
CA ARG A 295 12.73 -6.40 -8.08
C ARG A 295 13.93 -6.08 -7.17
N GLU A 296 14.53 -4.90 -7.31
CA GLU A 296 15.69 -4.42 -6.54
C GLU A 296 15.27 -3.46 -5.42
N THR A 297 13.98 -3.10 -5.33
CA THR A 297 13.41 -2.30 -4.23
C THR A 297 13.08 -3.17 -3.01
N GLY A 298 12.84 -2.56 -1.85
CA GLY A 298 12.31 -3.25 -0.66
C GLY A 298 10.77 -3.25 -0.53
N TRP A 299 10.06 -2.54 -1.42
CA TRP A 299 8.64 -2.23 -1.28
C TRP A 299 7.75 -2.81 -2.39
N SER A 300 8.27 -3.10 -3.57
CA SER A 300 7.49 -3.55 -4.72
C SER A 300 6.88 -4.95 -4.50
N ALA A 301 5.71 -5.20 -5.11
CA ALA A 301 5.14 -6.55 -5.19
C ALA A 301 5.98 -7.51 -6.08
N LEU A 302 6.96 -6.98 -6.80
CA LEU A 302 7.94 -7.73 -7.61
C LEU A 302 9.27 -7.96 -6.88
N SER A 303 9.42 -7.46 -5.64
CA SER A 303 10.58 -7.73 -4.79
C SER A 303 10.59 -9.17 -4.27
N PRO A 304 11.76 -9.78 -3.98
CA PRO A 304 11.82 -11.16 -3.52
C PRO A 304 11.11 -11.37 -2.17
N ASP A 305 10.10 -12.26 -2.14
CA ASP A 305 9.41 -12.67 -0.91
C ASP A 305 9.62 -14.15 -0.59
N LEU A 306 10.80 -14.44 -0.01
CA LEU A 306 11.25 -15.81 0.24
C LEU A 306 10.36 -16.59 1.23
N LYS A 307 9.46 -15.93 1.96
CA LYS A 307 8.54 -16.57 2.93
C LYS A 307 7.29 -17.16 2.27
N SER A 308 6.86 -16.60 1.13
CA SER A 308 5.70 -17.05 0.35
C SER A 308 6.09 -17.86 -0.89
N ASP A 309 7.32 -17.68 -1.40
CA ASP A 309 7.87 -18.43 -2.53
C ASP A 309 7.84 -19.97 -2.35
N LEU A 310 7.19 -20.66 -3.29
CA LEU A 310 7.20 -22.11 -3.40
C LEU A 310 8.35 -22.59 -4.30
N GLY A 311 9.26 -23.38 -3.74
CA GLY A 311 10.34 -24.07 -4.47
C GLY A 311 10.05 -25.56 -4.68
N PRO A 312 10.92 -26.29 -5.42
CA PRO A 312 10.86 -27.74 -5.51
C PRO A 312 11.04 -28.40 -4.12
N PRO A 313 10.49 -29.59 -3.87
CA PRO A 313 10.71 -30.32 -2.63
C PRO A 313 12.19 -30.67 -2.42
N ARG A 314 12.66 -30.54 -1.18
CA ARG A 314 14.01 -30.91 -0.76
C ARG A 314 14.11 -32.41 -0.47
N GLY A 315 15.32 -32.92 -0.21
CA GLY A 315 15.56 -34.36 0.04
C GLY A 315 14.77 -34.96 1.20
N ASN A 316 14.33 -34.14 2.15
CA ASN A 316 13.43 -34.51 3.26
C ASN A 316 11.92 -34.45 2.91
N GLY A 317 11.57 -34.27 1.63
CA GLY A 317 10.21 -34.14 1.13
C GLY A 317 9.51 -32.81 1.46
N ARG A 318 10.20 -31.85 2.09
CA ARG A 318 9.62 -30.55 2.44
C ARG A 318 9.97 -29.47 1.44
N ILE A 319 8.99 -28.61 1.18
CA ILE A 319 9.23 -27.21 0.78
C ILE A 319 9.65 -26.40 2.03
N ARG A 320 9.24 -25.14 2.19
CA ARG A 320 9.82 -24.17 3.16
C ARG A 320 11.32 -23.98 2.91
N LYS A 321 11.91 -22.87 3.34
CA LYS A 321 13.35 -22.59 3.17
C LYS A 321 14.01 -22.46 4.54
N MET A 322 14.32 -23.62 5.14
CA MET A 322 15.18 -23.72 6.33
C MET A 322 16.63 -23.79 5.89
N GLU A 323 17.58 -23.22 6.65
CA GLU A 323 18.95 -23.74 6.61
C GLU A 323 18.96 -25.20 7.05
N GLU A 324 19.81 -26.01 6.42
CA GLU A 324 20.24 -27.26 7.05
C GLU A 324 21.18 -26.88 8.19
N VAL A 325 20.65 -26.86 9.42
CA VAL A 325 21.49 -26.84 10.61
C VAL A 325 22.40 -28.06 10.51
N ASP A 326 23.69 -27.85 10.34
CA ASP A 326 24.69 -28.91 10.26
C ASP A 326 24.63 -29.77 11.53
N THR A 327 23.99 -30.93 11.41
CA THR A 327 23.88 -31.91 12.49
C THR A 327 25.07 -32.87 12.54
N THR A 328 26.14 -32.67 11.75
CA THR A 328 27.34 -33.50 11.90
C THR A 328 27.92 -33.33 13.31
N PRO A 329 28.09 -34.42 14.08
CA PRO A 329 28.76 -34.35 15.36
C PRO A 329 30.19 -33.80 15.17
N PRO A 330 30.77 -33.10 16.16
CA PRO A 330 32.15 -32.60 16.07
C PRO A 330 33.21 -33.68 15.77
N SER A 331 32.89 -34.95 15.96
CA SER A 331 33.73 -36.11 15.63
C SER A 331 33.82 -36.45 14.13
N GLU A 332 32.95 -35.90 13.27
CA GLU A 332 32.89 -36.24 11.84
C GLU A 332 33.36 -35.12 10.90
N ARG A 333 33.70 -33.93 11.44
CA ARG A 333 34.37 -32.88 10.66
C ARG A 333 35.79 -33.32 10.31
N LYS A 334 35.97 -33.75 9.06
CA LYS A 334 37.30 -33.88 8.46
C LYS A 334 37.95 -32.50 8.45
N THR A 335 39.07 -32.37 9.14
CA THR A 335 40.00 -31.26 8.93
C THR A 335 40.59 -31.37 7.53
N GLU A 336 40.30 -30.41 6.66
CA GLU A 336 41.10 -30.23 5.45
C GLU A 336 42.49 -29.74 5.87
N GLU A 337 43.52 -30.52 5.52
CA GLU A 337 44.91 -30.07 5.68
C GLU A 337 45.17 -28.93 4.70
N VAL A 338 45.56 -27.78 5.23
CA VAL A 338 46.00 -26.64 4.42
C VAL A 338 47.37 -26.98 3.84
N ASP A 339 47.44 -27.15 2.51
CA ASP A 339 48.70 -27.36 1.79
C ASP A 339 49.61 -26.13 1.90
N THR A 340 50.65 -26.22 2.71
CA THR A 340 51.67 -25.17 2.89
C THR A 340 52.91 -25.45 2.03
N THR A 341 52.77 -25.41 0.71
CA THR A 341 53.90 -25.54 -0.22
C THR A 341 54.22 -24.20 -0.92
N PRO A 342 55.40 -23.57 -0.68
CA PRO A 342 55.75 -22.26 -1.25
C PRO A 342 56.30 -22.36 -2.68
N PRO A 343 56.22 -21.28 -3.50
CA PRO A 343 56.57 -21.33 -4.91
C PRO A 343 58.07 -21.10 -5.18
N SER A 344 58.74 -22.05 -5.84
CA SER A 344 60.05 -21.83 -6.47
C SER A 344 60.23 -22.67 -7.73
N GLU A 345 60.98 -22.10 -8.69
CA GLU A 345 61.40 -22.70 -9.98
C GLU A 345 60.34 -22.83 -11.09
N ARG A 346 60.03 -21.69 -11.73
CA ARG A 346 59.68 -21.71 -13.16
C ARG A 346 60.94 -22.01 -13.98
N LYS A 347 61.01 -23.18 -14.61
CA LYS A 347 61.87 -23.34 -15.79
C LYS A 347 61.20 -22.66 -16.98
N MET A 348 61.97 -21.91 -17.75
CA MET A 348 61.58 -21.49 -19.08
C MET A 348 61.58 -22.71 -19.99
N GLU A 349 60.54 -22.87 -20.79
CA GLU A 349 60.55 -23.78 -21.94
C GLU A 349 60.20 -22.94 -23.18
N GLU A 350 60.88 -23.26 -24.28
CA GLU A 350 61.13 -22.37 -25.41
C GLU A 350 60.01 -22.47 -26.46
N VAL A 351 59.50 -21.33 -26.95
CA VAL A 351 58.42 -21.32 -27.95
C VAL A 351 59.02 -21.34 -29.35
N ASP A 352 58.99 -22.49 -30.00
CA ASP A 352 59.28 -22.61 -31.44
C ASP A 352 58.07 -22.15 -32.26
N THR A 353 58.30 -21.28 -33.24
CA THR A 353 57.28 -20.69 -34.11
C THR A 353 57.53 -21.07 -35.56
N THR A 354 56.72 -22.00 -36.09
CA THR A 354 56.63 -22.25 -37.54
C THR A 354 55.18 -22.08 -38.02
N PRO A 355 54.90 -21.20 -39.00
CA PRO A 355 53.57 -21.03 -39.57
C PRO A 355 53.31 -21.99 -40.73
N PRO A 356 52.06 -22.51 -40.90
CA PRO A 356 51.68 -23.23 -42.10
C PRO A 356 51.34 -22.27 -43.26
N SER A 357 51.54 -22.78 -44.48
CA SER A 357 51.21 -22.19 -45.79
C SER A 357 49.74 -22.28 -46.16
#